data_AF-A0A8J3RKP6-F1
#
_entry.id   AF-A0A8J3RKP6-F1
#
_cell.length_a   1.000
_cell.length_b   1.000
_cell.length_c   1.000
_cell.angle_alpha   90.00
_cell.angle_beta   90.00
_cell.angle_gamma   90.00
#
_symmetry.space_group_name_H-M   'P 1'
#
loop_
_entity.id
_entity.type
_entity.pdbx_description
1 polymer ?
#
loop_
_entity_poly.entity_id
_entity_poly.type
_entity_poly.pdbx_seq_one_letter_code
_entity_poly.pdbx_strand_id
1 'polypeptide(L)'
;MVVKERSGRSIGAPGLLLIGSQVVIGLLLLYAASFPGLSPLWILPVLLVLASSGVVKQARFALSEESFEKVARSAMEGGPDWKTGPATLGSFDISWATRHGDTVRFALAGGGNGIHDHGFIWSPKGEPPLPEETDYAPDVEHFHGSWYVWRENF
;
A
#
# COMPACT_ATOMS: atom_id res chain seq x y z
N MET A 1 -30.41 -32.67 -11.95
CA MET A 1 -29.60 -32.98 -13.14
C MET A 1 -28.53 -31.90 -13.23
N VAL A 2 -27.26 -32.31 -13.25
CA VAL A 2 -26.04 -31.50 -13.20
C VAL A 2 -25.69 -31.01 -14.62
N VAL A 3 -24.77 -30.04 -14.69
CA VAL A 3 -23.93 -29.59 -15.83
C VAL A 3 -24.42 -28.29 -16.47
N LYS A 4 -23.62 -27.24 -16.73
CA LYS A 4 -22.25 -26.76 -16.45
C LYS A 4 -22.11 -25.58 -17.40
N GLU A 5 -21.63 -24.42 -16.98
CA GLU A 5 -20.66 -23.65 -17.80
C GLU A 5 -19.73 -22.86 -16.88
N ARG A 6 -18.44 -23.21 -16.98
CA ARG A 6 -17.31 -22.39 -16.56
C ARG A 6 -17.01 -21.47 -17.75
N SER A 7 -16.84 -20.17 -17.55
CA SER A 7 -15.76 -19.41 -18.21
C SER A 7 -15.74 -17.97 -17.68
N GLY A 8 -14.55 -17.40 -17.54
CA GLY A 8 -14.36 -16.02 -17.08
C GLY A 8 -13.43 -15.85 -15.88
N ARG A 9 -12.50 -16.78 -15.64
CA ARG A 9 -11.36 -16.55 -14.75
C ARG A 9 -10.43 -15.56 -15.46
N SER A 10 -10.63 -14.27 -15.20
CA SER A 10 -9.65 -13.24 -15.56
C SER A 10 -8.44 -13.44 -14.66
N ILE A 11 -7.45 -14.14 -15.20
CA ILE A 11 -6.11 -14.23 -14.61
C ILE A 11 -5.47 -12.87 -14.87
N GLY A 12 -5.63 -11.95 -13.92
CA GLY A 12 -4.83 -10.74 -13.85
C GLY A 12 -3.37 -11.15 -13.74
N ALA A 13 -2.65 -11.07 -14.86
CA ALA A 13 -1.26 -11.44 -14.94
C ALA A 13 -0.41 -10.55 -14.00
N PRO A 14 0.33 -11.11 -13.03
CA PRO A 14 1.22 -10.33 -12.15
C PRO A 14 2.53 -9.92 -12.85
N GLY A 15 2.58 -9.89 -14.19
CA GLY A 15 3.82 -9.78 -14.96
C GLY A 15 4.14 -8.40 -15.54
N LEU A 16 3.19 -7.46 -15.58
CA LEU A 16 3.35 -6.22 -16.37
C LEU A 16 4.10 -5.10 -15.64
N LEU A 17 4.16 -5.11 -14.30
CA LEU A 17 4.87 -4.08 -13.53
C LEU A 17 6.39 -4.32 -13.46
N LEU A 18 6.86 -5.55 -13.67
CA LEU A 18 8.29 -5.87 -13.72
C LEU A 18 8.95 -5.45 -15.05
N ILE A 19 8.20 -5.51 -16.16
CA ILE A 19 8.73 -5.18 -17.49
C ILE A 19 9.03 -3.68 -17.61
N GLY A 20 8.17 -2.82 -17.06
CA GLY A 20 8.42 -1.37 -17.03
C GLY A 20 9.71 -1.03 -16.28
N SER A 21 9.91 -1.64 -15.10
CA SER A 21 11.12 -1.41 -14.28
C SER A 21 12.40 -1.91 -14.96
N GLN A 22 12.36 -3.10 -15.57
CA GLN A 22 13.53 -3.66 -16.26
C GLN A 22 13.90 -2.87 -17.53
N VAL A 23 12.92 -2.36 -18.28
CA VAL A 23 13.17 -1.50 -19.44
C VAL A 23 13.77 -0.16 -19.02
N VAL A 24 13.30 0.43 -17.92
CA VAL A 24 13.86 1.68 -17.38
C VAL A 24 15.29 1.47 -16.91
N ILE A 25 15.58 0.41 -16.16
CA ILE A 25 16.96 0.07 -15.72
C ILE A 25 17.86 -0.22 -16.93
N GLY A 26 17.36 -0.98 -17.92
CA GLY A 26 18.09 -1.28 -19.15
C GLY A 26 18.41 -0.02 -19.97
N LEU A 27 17.46 0.90 -20.13
CA LEU A 27 17.69 2.19 -20.77
C LEU A 27 18.67 3.05 -19.97
N LEU A 28 18.58 3.05 -18.64
CA LEU A 28 19.47 3.82 -17.78
C LEU A 28 20.92 3.34 -17.90
N LEU A 29 21.13 2.01 -17.93
CA LEU A 29 22.45 1.39 -18.10
C LEU A 29 23.01 1.63 -19.51
N LEU A 30 22.19 1.49 -20.55
CA LEU A 30 22.58 1.76 -21.94
C LEU A 30 22.93 3.24 -22.16
N TYR A 31 22.19 4.14 -21.51
CA TYR A 31 22.44 5.57 -21.54
C TYR A 31 23.71 5.96 -20.77
N ALA A 32 23.94 5.39 -19.58
CA ALA A 32 25.17 5.60 -18.81
C ALA A 32 26.43 5.09 -19.55
N ALA A 33 26.32 3.97 -20.26
CA ALA A 33 27.42 3.46 -21.10
C ALA A 33 27.69 4.36 -22.33
N SER A 34 26.69 5.11 -22.80
CA SER A 34 26.79 5.99 -23.97
C SER A 34 27.42 7.35 -23.65
N PHE A 35 27.50 7.76 -22.38
CA PHE A 35 27.99 9.08 -21.97
C PHE A 35 28.97 9.01 -20.77
N PRO A 36 30.20 8.52 -20.96
CA PRO A 36 31.17 8.27 -19.88
C PRO A 36 31.76 9.53 -19.21
N GLY A 37 31.25 10.73 -19.52
CA GLY A 37 31.75 12.03 -19.01
C GLY A 37 30.79 12.79 -18.10
N LEU A 38 29.63 12.22 -17.74
CA LEU A 38 28.60 12.94 -16.97
C LEU A 38 28.96 13.01 -15.47
N SER A 39 29.15 14.24 -14.99
CA SER A 39 29.44 14.58 -13.60
C SER A 39 28.35 14.10 -12.63
N PRO A 40 28.67 13.79 -11.35
CA PRO A 40 27.74 13.23 -10.35
C PRO A 40 26.51 14.09 -10.01
N LEU A 41 26.41 15.30 -10.58
CA LEU A 41 25.28 16.23 -10.40
C LEU A 41 23.96 15.75 -11.05
N TRP A 42 23.99 14.80 -11.99
CA TRP A 42 22.78 14.27 -12.63
C TRP A 42 22.13 13.09 -11.90
N ILE A 43 22.78 12.56 -10.86
CA ILE A 43 22.17 11.55 -9.97
C ILE A 43 21.04 12.18 -9.14
N LEU A 44 21.13 13.48 -8.86
CA LEU A 44 20.17 14.26 -8.07
C LEU A 44 18.75 14.27 -8.65
N PRO A 45 18.52 14.61 -9.94
CA PRO A 45 17.16 14.57 -10.51
C PRO A 45 16.60 13.15 -10.58
N VAL A 46 17.42 12.13 -10.80
CA VAL A 46 16.96 10.72 -10.80
C VAL A 46 16.54 10.28 -9.39
N LEU A 47 17.34 10.60 -8.36
CA LEU A 47 16.98 10.41 -6.96
C LEU A 47 15.71 11.18 -6.58
N LEU A 48 15.56 12.41 -7.08
CA LEU A 48 14.40 13.25 -6.82
C LEU A 48 13.12 12.67 -7.46
N VAL A 49 13.21 12.18 -8.69
CA VAL A 49 12.09 11.51 -9.38
C VAL A 49 11.72 10.20 -8.67
N LEU A 50 12.71 9.38 -8.28
CA LEU A 50 12.48 8.17 -7.49
C LEU A 50 11.83 8.50 -6.13
N ALA A 51 12.30 9.54 -5.43
CA ALA A 51 11.71 10.01 -4.18
C ALA A 51 10.26 10.50 -4.34
N SER A 52 9.92 11.09 -5.50
CA SER A 52 8.56 11.52 -5.80
C SER A 52 7.61 10.40 -6.24
N SER A 53 8.15 9.25 -6.64
CA SER A 53 7.37 8.13 -7.14
C SER A 53 6.87 7.24 -6.00
N GLY A 54 5.62 6.75 -6.11
CA GLY A 54 5.00 5.83 -5.15
C GLY A 54 5.80 4.55 -4.86
N VAL A 55 6.87 4.29 -5.62
CA VAL A 55 7.88 3.24 -5.41
C VAL A 55 8.51 3.32 -4.02
N VAL A 56 8.81 4.52 -3.51
CA VAL A 56 9.39 4.66 -2.16
C VAL A 56 8.38 4.26 -1.08
N LYS A 57 7.10 4.62 -1.26
CA LYS A 57 6.02 4.21 -0.34
C LYS A 57 5.83 2.69 -0.36
N GLN A 58 5.80 2.08 -1.54
CA GLN A 58 5.71 0.62 -1.70
C GLN A 58 6.92 -0.10 -1.09
N ALA A 59 8.14 0.35 -1.37
CA ALA A 59 9.35 -0.26 -0.80
C ALA A 59 9.38 -0.14 0.73
N ARG A 60 9.03 1.05 1.25
CA ARG A 60 8.96 1.30 2.69
C ARG A 60 7.89 0.43 3.37
N PHE A 61 6.72 0.29 2.74
CA PHE A 61 5.67 -0.60 3.23
C PHE A 61 6.08 -2.06 3.17
N ALA A 62 6.65 -2.54 2.08
CA ALA A 62 7.13 -3.92 1.95
C ALA A 62 8.12 -4.30 3.06
N LEU A 63 9.01 -3.38 3.46
CA LEU A 63 9.92 -3.59 4.60
C LEU A 63 9.22 -3.62 5.97
N SER A 64 8.02 -3.04 6.06
CA SER A 64 7.25 -2.93 7.31
C SER A 64 6.06 -3.90 7.35
N GLU A 65 5.75 -4.57 6.23
CA GLU A 65 4.53 -5.35 6.02
C GLU A 65 4.35 -6.44 7.09
N GLU A 66 5.42 -7.15 7.44
CA GLU A 66 5.36 -8.19 8.47
C GLU A 66 4.89 -7.64 9.84
N SER A 67 5.30 -6.43 10.20
CA SER A 67 4.88 -5.79 11.44
C SER A 67 3.39 -5.46 11.41
N PHE A 68 2.90 -4.95 10.29
CA PHE A 68 1.48 -4.66 10.08
C PHE A 68 0.64 -5.94 10.05
N GLU A 69 1.07 -6.96 9.31
CA GLU A 69 0.42 -8.26 9.21
C GLU A 69 0.29 -8.93 10.59
N LYS A 70 1.34 -8.88 11.41
CA LYS A 70 1.32 -9.43 12.77
C LYS A 70 0.24 -8.77 13.63
N VAL A 71 0.11 -7.45 13.55
CA VAL A 71 -0.93 -6.70 14.27
C VAL A 71 -2.31 -7.01 13.70
N ALA A 72 -2.44 -7.10 12.37
CA ALA A 72 -3.72 -7.42 11.75
C ALA A 72 -4.22 -8.82 12.15
N ARG A 73 -3.32 -9.80 12.21
CA ARG A 73 -3.66 -11.15 12.69
C ARG A 73 -4.02 -11.17 14.18
N SER A 74 -3.26 -10.46 15.02
CA SER A 74 -3.59 -10.40 16.46
C SER A 74 -4.94 -9.72 16.70
N ALA A 75 -5.34 -8.77 15.85
CA ALA A 75 -6.67 -8.18 15.88
C ALA A 75 -7.77 -9.19 15.51
N MET A 76 -7.53 -10.05 14.53
CA MET A 76 -8.47 -11.11 14.12
C MET A 76 -8.63 -12.20 15.17
N GLU A 77 -7.54 -12.56 15.84
CA GLU A 77 -7.54 -13.43 17.02
C GLU A 77 -8.20 -12.74 18.23
N GLY A 78 -8.12 -11.42 18.27
CA GLY A 78 -8.83 -10.56 19.21
C GLY A 78 -10.34 -10.61 19.03
N GLY A 79 -11.07 -10.02 19.97
CA GLY A 79 -12.51 -9.85 19.87
C GLY A 79 -12.93 -8.80 18.83
N PRO A 80 -14.24 -8.62 18.61
CA PRO A 80 -14.77 -7.61 17.70
C PRO A 80 -14.41 -6.16 18.12
N ASP A 81 -14.22 -5.91 19.41
CA ASP A 81 -13.89 -4.59 19.97
C ASP A 81 -12.38 -4.32 20.02
N TRP A 82 -11.58 -5.10 19.29
CA TRP A 82 -10.14 -4.96 19.30
C TRP A 82 -9.71 -3.60 18.73
N LYS A 83 -8.83 -2.93 19.48
CA LYS A 83 -8.17 -1.69 19.08
C LYS A 83 -6.83 -1.55 19.79
N THR A 84 -5.92 -0.81 19.18
CA THR A 84 -4.65 -0.39 19.78
C THR A 84 -4.44 1.10 19.58
N GLY A 85 -3.76 1.71 20.54
CA GLY A 85 -3.31 3.10 20.46
C GLY A 85 -2.03 3.27 19.62
N PRO A 86 -1.35 4.42 19.77
CA PRO A 86 -0.17 4.75 19.00
C PRO A 86 0.95 3.72 19.14
N ALA A 87 1.61 3.41 18.03
CA ALA A 87 2.73 2.46 17.99
C ALA A 87 3.60 2.69 16.76
N THR A 88 4.82 2.15 16.79
CA THR A 88 5.71 2.10 15.62
C THR A 88 5.66 0.70 15.02
N LEU A 89 5.26 0.61 13.74
CA LEU A 89 5.18 -0.63 12.96
C LEU A 89 6.19 -0.56 11.81
N GLY A 90 7.30 -1.27 11.97
CA GLY A 90 8.43 -1.19 11.05
C GLY A 90 8.96 0.24 10.96
N SER A 91 8.84 0.85 9.78
CA SER A 91 9.25 2.24 9.55
C SER A 91 8.12 3.27 9.71
N PHE A 92 6.90 2.86 10.07
CA PHE A 92 5.75 3.76 10.18
C PHE A 92 5.35 3.97 11.63
N ASP A 93 5.02 5.20 11.98
CA ASP A 93 4.28 5.49 13.20
C ASP A 93 2.78 5.46 12.87
N ILE A 94 2.01 4.78 13.72
CA ILE A 94 0.55 4.76 13.66
C ILE A 94 -0.02 5.54 14.84
N SER A 95 -1.14 6.24 14.62
CA SER A 95 -1.92 6.88 15.69
C SER A 95 -2.85 5.87 16.36
N TRP A 96 -3.41 4.94 15.59
CA TRP A 96 -4.27 3.86 16.08
C TRP A 96 -4.38 2.73 15.05
N ALA A 97 -4.83 1.56 15.52
CA ALA A 97 -5.39 0.53 14.65
C ALA A 97 -6.64 -0.09 15.27
N THR A 98 -7.64 -0.37 14.45
CA THR A 98 -8.97 -0.83 14.90
C THR A 98 -9.49 -1.93 13.98
N ARG A 99 -10.13 -2.93 14.58
CA ARG A 99 -10.82 -3.99 13.82
C ARG A 99 -12.21 -3.50 13.40
N HIS A 100 -12.55 -3.75 12.14
CA HIS A 100 -13.89 -3.55 11.61
C HIS A 100 -14.33 -4.82 10.86
N GLY A 101 -15.13 -5.65 11.52
CA GLY A 101 -15.53 -6.95 10.99
C GLY A 101 -14.32 -7.84 10.70
N ASP A 102 -14.12 -8.17 9.43
CA ASP A 102 -12.98 -8.97 8.95
C ASP A 102 -11.80 -8.14 8.44
N THR A 103 -11.78 -6.84 8.73
CA THR A 103 -10.75 -5.90 8.29
C THR A 103 -10.07 -5.21 9.46
N VAL A 104 -8.86 -4.72 9.26
CA VAL A 104 -8.13 -3.91 10.23
C VAL A 104 -7.71 -2.61 9.57
N ARG A 105 -8.09 -1.48 10.16
CA ARG A 105 -7.70 -0.16 9.68
C ARG A 105 -6.56 0.37 10.55
N PHE A 106 -5.57 0.93 9.90
CA PHE A 106 -4.42 1.59 10.51
C PHE A 106 -4.42 3.04 10.06
N ALA A 107 -4.33 3.97 11.00
CA ALA A 107 -4.09 5.39 10.71
C ALA A 107 -2.63 5.73 10.99
N LEU A 108 -1.95 6.36 10.02
CA LEU A 108 -0.57 6.78 10.19
C LEU A 108 -0.49 8.05 11.04
N ALA A 109 0.47 8.10 11.97
CA ALA A 109 0.75 9.30 12.74
C ALA A 109 1.29 10.39 11.81
N GLY A 110 0.74 11.60 11.92
CA GLY A 110 1.05 12.70 11.00
C GLY A 110 0.51 12.48 9.58
N GLY A 111 -0.39 11.50 9.39
CA GLY A 111 -1.08 11.28 8.13
C GLY A 111 -2.04 12.42 7.77
N GLY A 112 -2.40 13.25 8.74
CA GLY A 112 -3.13 14.49 8.55
C GLY A 112 -2.68 15.56 9.51
N ASN A 113 -3.17 16.77 9.27
CA ASN A 113 -3.14 17.93 10.15
C ASN A 113 -4.16 17.82 11.32
N GLY A 114 -4.50 16.60 11.73
CA GLY A 114 -5.45 16.31 12.83
C GLY A 114 -6.93 16.21 12.40
N ILE A 115 -7.23 16.39 11.11
CA ILE A 115 -8.60 16.33 10.54
C ILE A 115 -8.67 15.38 9.33
N HIS A 116 -7.53 14.93 8.77
CA HIS A 116 -7.45 14.20 7.49
C HIS A 116 -6.46 13.04 7.54
N ASP A 117 -6.81 11.97 8.25
CA ASP A 117 -5.91 10.83 8.41
C ASP A 117 -5.80 10.00 7.11
N HIS A 118 -4.60 9.50 6.79
CA HIS A 118 -4.41 8.48 5.76
C HIS A 118 -3.74 7.25 6.35
N GLY A 119 -3.96 6.09 5.74
CA GLY A 119 -3.26 4.90 6.18
C GLY A 119 -3.55 3.66 5.37
N PHE A 120 -3.53 2.52 6.06
CA PHE A 120 -3.62 1.21 5.44
C PHE A 120 -4.82 0.44 5.97
N ILE A 121 -5.43 -0.35 5.11
CA ILE A 121 -6.46 -1.31 5.48
C ILE A 121 -5.95 -2.70 5.11
N TRP A 122 -5.98 -3.60 6.09
CA TRP A 122 -5.82 -5.02 5.86
C TRP A 122 -7.20 -5.66 5.68
N SER A 123 -7.43 -6.25 4.52
CA SER A 123 -8.68 -6.92 4.16
C SER A 123 -8.38 -8.20 3.35
N PRO A 124 -8.32 -9.38 4.01
CA PRO A 124 -7.96 -10.63 3.35
C PRO A 124 -9.09 -11.19 2.47
N LYS A 125 -10.32 -10.68 2.61
CA LYS A 125 -11.51 -11.15 1.86
C LYS A 125 -11.80 -10.35 0.59
N GLY A 126 -10.98 -9.34 0.27
CA GLY A 126 -11.19 -8.46 -0.88
C GLY A 126 -11.39 -7.01 -0.46
N GLU A 127 -12.11 -6.24 -1.25
CA GLU A 127 -12.32 -4.81 -1.01
C GLU A 127 -12.97 -4.59 0.36
N PRO A 128 -12.40 -3.70 1.21
CA PRO A 128 -12.94 -3.50 2.55
C PRO A 128 -14.30 -2.78 2.47
N PRO A 129 -15.25 -3.11 3.35
CA PRO A 129 -16.49 -2.34 3.42
C PRO A 129 -16.16 -0.89 3.79
N LEU A 130 -16.70 0.05 3.00
CA LEU A 130 -16.69 1.47 3.35
C LEU A 130 -17.47 1.64 4.67
N PRO A 131 -17.03 2.55 5.56
CA PRO A 131 -17.80 2.82 6.76
C PRO A 131 -19.20 3.34 6.37
N GLU A 132 -20.24 2.92 7.09
CA GLU A 132 -21.60 3.44 6.93
C GLU A 132 -21.76 4.88 7.47
N GLU A 133 -20.66 5.59 7.75
CA GLU A 133 -20.71 6.95 8.30
C GLU A 133 -21.24 7.92 7.24
N THR A 134 -22.41 8.48 7.52
CA THR A 134 -23.21 9.32 6.62
C THR A 134 -22.52 10.63 6.18
N ASP A 135 -21.43 11.01 6.85
CA ASP A 135 -20.74 12.29 6.63
C ASP A 135 -19.38 12.14 5.93
N TYR A 136 -18.92 10.90 5.66
CA TYR A 136 -17.56 10.69 5.20
C TYR A 136 -17.34 9.38 4.42
N ALA A 137 -16.95 9.52 3.15
CA ALA A 137 -16.60 8.40 2.27
C ALA A 137 -15.09 8.44 1.99
N PRO A 138 -14.25 7.69 2.72
CA PRO A 138 -12.83 7.62 2.42
C PRO A 138 -12.62 7.02 1.02
N ASP A 139 -11.69 7.58 0.27
CA ASP A 139 -11.21 6.98 -0.97
C ASP A 139 -10.36 5.77 -0.61
N VAL A 140 -10.72 4.60 -1.13
CA VAL A 140 -10.01 3.35 -0.87
C VAL A 140 -9.46 2.82 -2.19
N GLU A 141 -8.14 2.67 -2.23
CA GLU A 141 -7.42 2.17 -3.39
C GLU A 141 -6.73 0.85 -3.04
N HIS A 142 -6.81 -0.13 -3.93
CA HIS A 142 -6.04 -1.37 -3.79
C HIS A 142 -4.55 -1.08 -3.86
N PHE A 143 -3.79 -1.61 -2.91
CA PHE A 143 -2.35 -1.38 -2.83
C PHE A 143 -1.57 -2.59 -3.34
N HIS A 144 -1.68 -3.73 -2.65
CA HIS A 144 -1.25 -5.05 -3.13
C HIS A 144 -1.78 -6.14 -2.20
N GLY A 145 -1.98 -7.37 -2.70
CA GLY A 145 -2.42 -8.49 -1.87
C GLY A 145 -3.69 -8.14 -1.08
N SER A 146 -3.65 -8.35 0.24
CA SER A 146 -4.71 -8.01 1.19
C SER A 146 -4.71 -6.55 1.64
N TRP A 147 -3.83 -5.70 1.09
CA TRP A 147 -3.61 -4.33 1.53
C TRP A 147 -4.29 -3.32 0.61
N TYR A 148 -4.93 -2.35 1.24
CA TYR A 148 -5.52 -1.18 0.61
C TYR A 148 -4.96 0.07 1.29
N VAL A 149 -4.91 1.17 0.54
CA VAL A 149 -4.64 2.50 1.09
C VAL A 149 -5.96 3.23 1.16
N TRP A 150 -6.18 3.94 2.27
CA TRP A 150 -7.33 4.83 2.40
C TRP A 150 -6.86 6.26 2.58
N ARG A 151 -7.64 7.18 2.02
CA ARG A 151 -7.40 8.63 2.07
C ARG A 151 -8.72 9.35 2.30
N GLU A 152 -8.64 10.46 3.00
CA GLU A 152 -9.77 11.37 3.12
C GLU A 152 -9.92 12.21 1.87
N ASN A 153 -11.04 12.06 1.16
CA ASN A 153 -11.42 12.96 0.08
C ASN A 153 -12.13 14.18 0.67
N PHE A 154 -11.78 15.35 0.13
CA PHE A 154 -12.40 16.64 0.41
C PHE A 154 -13.50 16.94 -0.62
#